data_AF-A0A418B3W3-F1
#
_entry.id   AF-A0A418B3W3-F1
#
_cell.length_a   1.000
_cell.length_b   1.000
_cell.length_c   1.000
_cell.angle_alpha   90.00
_cell.angle_beta   90.00
_cell.angle_gamma   90.00
#
_symmetry.space_group_name_H-M   'P 1'
#
loop_
_entity.id
_entity.type
_entity.pdbx_description
1 polymer ?
#
loop_
_entity_poly.entity_id
_entity_poly.type
_entity_poly.pdbx_seq_one_letter_code
_entity_poly.pdbx_strand_id
1 'polypeptide(L)'
;MDASCVLYAAPEYFNCLEALGNTVTCDTADVWALGVLFFVMIYGHHPLVPGLIVLDDAMKLSFVDHLRNYNGTISFPSFPCVPAYTQVSLPTLLKRQ
;
A
#
# COMPACT_ATOMS: atom_id res chain seq x y z
N MET A 1 6.50 14.89 -3.60
CA MET A 1 5.91 13.65 -4.15
C MET A 1 4.54 14.00 -4.71
N ASP A 2 4.21 13.59 -5.93
CA ASP A 2 2.87 13.75 -6.49
C ASP A 2 1.86 12.85 -5.75
N ALA A 3 0.57 13.20 -5.71
CA ALA A 3 -0.45 12.41 -5.02
C ALA A 3 -0.58 10.99 -5.61
N SER A 4 -0.41 10.87 -6.93
CA SER A 4 -0.34 9.59 -7.64
C SER A 4 0.81 8.71 -7.15
N CYS A 5 1.97 9.31 -6.85
CA CYS A 5 3.11 8.58 -6.32
C CYS A 5 2.88 8.09 -4.88
N VAL A 6 2.15 8.87 -4.07
CA VAL A 6 1.87 8.51 -2.67
C VAL A 6 0.95 7.29 -2.58
N LEU A 7 0.01 7.12 -3.52
CA LEU A 7 -0.89 5.96 -3.56
C LEU A 7 -0.18 4.61 -3.63
N TYR A 8 1.00 4.56 -4.25
CA TYR A 8 1.77 3.31 -4.40
C TYR A 8 3.01 3.28 -3.50
N ALA A 9 3.23 4.31 -2.70
CA ALA A 9 4.40 4.41 -1.83
C ALA A 9 4.26 3.43 -0.65
N ALA A 10 5.36 2.74 -0.36
CA ALA A 10 5.44 1.87 0.80
C ALA A 10 5.50 2.68 2.11
N PRO A 11 4.96 2.16 3.24
CA PRO A 11 4.93 2.86 4.52
C PRO A 11 6.29 3.39 5.00
N GLU A 12 7.36 2.64 4.71
CA GLU A 12 8.72 2.93 5.12
C GLU A 12 9.30 4.21 4.49
N TYR A 13 8.82 4.64 3.31
CA TYR A 13 9.20 5.94 2.70
C TYR A 13 8.96 7.11 3.64
N PHE A 14 7.97 7.00 4.53
CA PHE A 14 7.55 8.08 5.41
C PHE A 14 8.12 7.97 6.83
N ASN A 15 8.86 6.89 7.11
CA ASN A 15 9.53 6.66 8.41
C ASN A 15 11.00 7.10 8.41
N CYS A 16 11.59 7.38 7.24
CA CYS A 16 13.01 7.75 7.08
C CYS A 16 13.45 9.02 7.84
N LEU A 17 12.52 9.80 8.40
CA LEU A 17 12.84 11.04 9.11
C LEU A 17 12.93 10.86 10.64
N GLU A 18 12.46 9.76 11.23
CA GLU A 18 12.17 9.76 12.67
C GLU A 18 13.06 8.87 13.56
N ALA A 19 13.88 7.92 13.07
CA ALA A 19 14.63 7.09 14.03
C ALA A 19 16.01 6.54 13.64
N LEU A 20 16.24 5.92 12.49
CA LEU A 20 17.54 5.31 12.17
C LEU A 20 17.73 5.31 10.65
N GLY A 21 18.96 5.54 10.19
CA GLY A 21 19.31 5.87 8.80
C GLY A 21 18.65 5.01 7.72
N ASN A 22 18.54 5.59 6.52
CA ASN A 22 17.99 5.03 5.27
C ASN A 22 18.21 3.51 5.08
N THR A 23 17.36 2.69 5.67
CA THR A 23 17.27 1.24 5.38
C THR A 23 16.06 0.92 4.51
N VAL A 24 15.49 1.90 3.81
CA VAL A 24 14.54 1.61 2.73
C VAL A 24 15.35 1.13 1.55
N THR A 25 15.43 -0.19 1.39
CA THR A 25 16.01 -0.78 0.19
C THR A 25 14.96 -0.67 -0.93
N CYS A 26 15.38 -0.17 -2.11
CA CYS A 26 14.44 0.14 -3.18
C CYS A 26 13.69 -1.10 -3.70
N ASP A 27 14.29 -2.27 -3.60
CA ASP A 27 13.70 -3.57 -3.96
C ASP A 27 12.41 -3.88 -3.19
N THR A 28 12.41 -3.56 -1.90
CA THR A 28 11.33 -3.77 -0.96
C THR A 28 10.13 -2.85 -1.24
N ALA A 29 10.44 -1.59 -1.58
CA ALA A 29 9.47 -0.60 -2.00
C ALA A 29 8.77 -0.96 -3.32
N ASP A 30 9.50 -1.48 -4.29
CA ASP A 30 8.93 -1.88 -5.59
C ASP A 30 7.97 -3.08 -5.44
N VAL A 31 8.31 -4.03 -4.56
CA VAL A 31 7.45 -5.18 -4.24
C VAL A 31 6.12 -4.72 -3.62
N TRP A 32 6.15 -3.71 -2.74
CA TRP A 32 4.94 -3.11 -2.19
C TRP A 32 4.08 -2.48 -3.28
N ALA A 33 4.67 -1.66 -4.15
CA ALA A 33 3.96 -0.98 -5.22
C ALA A 33 3.28 -1.99 -6.18
N LEU A 34 3.96 -3.10 -6.49
CA LEU A 34 3.39 -4.22 -7.26
C LEU A 34 2.21 -4.87 -6.54
N GLY A 35 2.29 -5.05 -5.21
CA GLY A 35 1.18 -5.54 -4.40
C GLY A 35 -0.05 -4.64 -4.47
N VAL A 36 0.15 -3.33 -4.34
CA VAL A 36 -0.94 -2.32 -4.45
C VAL A 36 -1.55 -2.37 -5.86
N LEU A 37 -0.72 -2.35 -6.90
CA LEU A 37 -1.17 -2.40 -8.29
C LEU A 37 -1.96 -3.69 -8.57
N PHE A 38 -1.47 -4.83 -8.10
CA PHE A 38 -2.15 -6.11 -8.28
C PHE A 38 -3.52 -6.13 -7.60
N PHE A 39 -3.62 -5.58 -6.40
CA PHE A 39 -4.92 -5.43 -5.72
C PHE A 39 -5.87 -4.52 -6.49
N VAL A 40 -5.39 -3.36 -6.97
CA VAL A 40 -6.18 -2.41 -7.76
C VAL A 40 -6.69 -3.04 -9.07
N MET A 41 -5.88 -3.86 -9.75
CA MET A 41 -6.31 -4.55 -10.97
C MET A 41 -7.46 -5.55 -10.72
N ILE A 42 -7.51 -6.14 -9.52
CA ILE A 42 -8.55 -7.12 -9.15
C ILE A 42 -9.82 -6.43 -8.67
N TYR A 43 -9.68 -5.47 -7.74
CA TYR A 43 -10.80 -4.90 -6.98
C TYR A 43 -11.19 -3.49 -7.43
N GLY A 44 -10.38 -2.84 -8.26
CA GLY A 44 -10.64 -1.50 -8.77
C GLY A 44 -10.41 -0.37 -7.77
N HIS A 45 -9.86 -0.65 -6.58
CA HIS A 45 -9.57 0.35 -5.55
C HIS A 45 -8.33 -0.02 -4.73
N HIS A 46 -7.82 0.92 -3.93
CA HIS A 46 -6.66 0.75 -3.08
C HIS A 46 -6.91 -0.27 -1.93
N PRO A 47 -5.94 -1.12 -1.55
CA PRO A 47 -6.11 -2.16 -0.52
C PRO A 47 -6.41 -1.63 0.88
N LEU A 48 -5.94 -0.42 1.22
CA LEU A 48 -6.10 0.16 2.56
C LEU A 48 -7.37 1.00 2.72
N VAL A 49 -7.91 1.51 1.62
CA VAL A 49 -9.06 2.42 1.66
C VAL A 49 -10.06 1.96 0.60
N PRO A 50 -11.16 1.31 1.00
CA PRO A 50 -12.20 0.88 0.07
C PRO A 50 -12.73 2.05 -0.77
N GLY A 51 -12.77 1.85 -2.09
CA GLY A 51 -13.25 2.87 -3.04
C GLY A 51 -12.24 3.99 -3.38
N LEU A 52 -11.05 4.01 -2.78
CA LEU A 52 -10.01 4.97 -3.15
C LEU A 52 -9.35 4.56 -4.47
N ILE A 53 -9.47 5.41 -5.49
CA ILE A 53 -8.87 5.22 -6.83
C ILE A 53 -7.88 6.35 -7.12
N VAL A 54 -8.26 7.57 -6.79
CA VAL A 54 -7.46 8.78 -6.97
C VAL A 54 -7.30 9.44 -5.61
N LEU A 55 -6.10 9.95 -5.34
CA LEU A 55 -5.78 10.67 -4.12
C LEU A 55 -5.69 12.15 -4.46
N ASP A 56 -6.56 12.95 -3.86
CA ASP A 56 -6.50 14.40 -3.95
C ASP A 56 -5.46 14.95 -2.96
N ASP A 57 -4.86 16.10 -3.28
CA ASP A 57 -3.85 16.73 -2.42
C ASP A 57 -4.36 17.01 -0.99
N ALA A 58 -5.66 17.29 -0.83
CA ALA A 58 -6.28 17.52 0.48
C ALA A 58 -6.32 16.24 1.36
N MET A 59 -6.42 15.05 0.76
CA MET A 59 -6.48 13.76 1.46
C MET A 59 -5.11 13.12 1.68
N LYS A 60 -4.07 13.72 1.11
CA LYS A 60 -2.73 13.15 1.10
C LYS A 60 -2.13 12.98 2.50
N LEU A 61 -2.29 13.98 3.36
CA LEU A 61 -1.76 13.92 4.73
C LEU A 61 -2.43 12.82 5.55
N SER A 62 -3.76 12.73 5.52
CA SER A 62 -4.49 11.69 6.24
C SER A 62 -4.17 10.29 5.71
N PHE A 63 -3.96 10.15 4.41
CA PHE A 63 -3.53 8.88 3.82
C PHE A 63 -2.12 8.49 4.23
N VAL A 64 -1.18 9.43 4.28
CA VAL A 64 0.19 9.18 4.78
C VAL A 64 0.15 8.75 6.26
N ASP A 65 -0.66 9.40 7.09
CA ASP A 65 -0.84 9.00 8.49
C ASP A 65 -1.44 7.59 8.60
N HIS A 66 -2.37 7.24 7.71
CA HIS A 66 -2.92 5.88 7.65
C HIS A 66 -1.86 4.85 7.26
N LEU A 67 -1.01 5.16 6.26
CA LEU A 67 0.11 4.31 5.84
C LEU A 67 1.14 4.12 6.96
N ARG A 68 1.50 5.18 7.70
CA ARG A 68 2.44 5.10 8.83
C ARG A 68 1.97 4.15 9.94
N ASN A 69 0.66 4.16 10.19
CA ASN A 69 0.00 3.33 11.19
C ASN A 69 -0.42 1.95 10.65
N TYR A 70 -0.07 1.62 9.41
CA TYR A 70 -0.39 0.33 8.84
C TYR A 70 0.29 -0.82 9.60
N ASN A 71 -0.52 -1.82 9.95
CA ASN A 71 -0.17 -2.94 10.81
C ASN A 71 0.08 -4.25 10.05
N GLY A 72 0.12 -4.24 8.72
CA GLY A 72 0.31 -5.44 7.91
C GLY A 72 -0.95 -6.23 7.59
N THR A 73 -2.15 -5.73 7.90
CA THR A 73 -3.41 -6.43 7.62
C THR A 73 -4.18 -5.80 6.47
N ILE A 74 -4.59 -6.62 5.50
CA ILE A 74 -5.47 -6.23 4.39
C ILE A 74 -6.78 -7.00 4.44
N SER A 75 -7.88 -6.33 4.13
CA SER A 75 -9.19 -6.95 3.99
C SER A 75 -9.49 -7.24 2.53
N PHE A 76 -9.85 -8.48 2.20
CA PHE A 76 -10.28 -8.84 0.85
C PHE A 76 -11.80 -8.66 0.71
N PRO A 77 -12.26 -7.92 -0.32
CA PRO A 77 -13.67 -7.92 -0.69
C PRO A 77 -14.17 -9.33 -1.03
N SER A 78 -15.45 -9.58 -0.77
CA SER A 78 -16.11 -10.84 -1.13
C SER A 78 -16.27 -11.03 -2.65
N PHE A 79 -16.18 -9.95 -3.43
CA PHE A 79 -16.27 -9.97 -4.89
C PHE A 79 -15.29 -8.98 -5.54
N PRO A 80 -14.61 -9.35 -6.65
CA PRO A 80 -14.58 -10.70 -7.24
C PRO A 80 -13.88 -11.71 -6.32
N CYS A 81 -14.37 -12.95 -6.33
CA CYS A 81 -13.71 -14.03 -5.59
C CYS A 81 -12.39 -14.37 -6.29
N VAL A 82 -11.28 -14.22 -5.57
CA VAL A 82 -9.96 -14.55 -6.07
C VAL A 82 -9.52 -15.94 -5.63
N PRO A 83 -8.68 -16.62 -6.41
CA PRO A 83 -8.09 -17.89 -6.00
C PRO A 83 -7.34 -17.80 -4.67
N ALA A 84 -7.30 -18.90 -3.92
CA ALA A 84 -6.63 -18.96 -2.62
C ALA A 84 -5.15 -18.55 -2.67
N TYR A 85 -4.44 -18.85 -3.77
CA TYR A 85 -3.04 -18.44 -3.91
C TYR A 85 -2.88 -16.91 -3.89
N THR A 86 -3.80 -16.17 -4.52
CA THR A 86 -3.80 -14.70 -4.54
C THR A 86 -4.01 -14.13 -3.15
N GLN A 87 -4.88 -14.75 -2.35
CA GLN A 87 -5.14 -14.36 -0.96
C GLN A 87 -3.94 -14.61 -0.04
N VAL A 88 -3.03 -15.52 -0.40
CA VAL A 88 -1.80 -15.81 0.35
C VAL A 88 -0.64 -14.92 -0.14
N SER A 89 -0.56 -14.66 -1.44
CA SER A 89 0.53 -13.85 -2.03
C SER A 89 0.39 -12.36 -1.74
N LEU A 90 -0.81 -11.77 -1.88
CA LEU A 90 -1.02 -10.32 -1.69
C LEU A 90 -0.62 -9.82 -0.29
N PRO A 91 -0.98 -10.49 0.82
CA PRO A 91 -0.52 -10.08 2.14
C PRO A 91 0.98 -10.21 2.33
N THR A 92 1.66 -11.04 1.51
CA THR A 92 3.13 -11.17 1.55
C THR A 92 3.80 -10.01 0.83
N LEU A 93 3.21 -9.52 -0.27
CA LEU A 93 3.67 -8.34 -1.01
C LEU A 93 3.41 -7.04 -0.24
N LEU A 94 2.33 -6.98 0.54
CA LEU A 94 1.90 -5.82 1.32
C LEU A 94 2.30 -5.90 2.80
N LYS A 95 3.44 -6.52 3.12
CA LYS A 95 4.02 -6.48 4.47
C LYS A 95 4.85 -5.22 4.65
N ARG A 96 4.86 -4.73 5.90
CA ARG A 96 5.82 -3.73 6.32
C ARG A 96 7.21 -4.38 6.38
N GLN A 97 8.19 -3.77 5.73
CA GLN A 97 9.55 -4.28 5.61
C GLN A 97 10.48 -3.63 6.64
#